data_AF-A0A939FJJ2-F1
#
_entry.id   AF-A0A939FJJ2-F1
#
_cell.length_a   1.000
_cell.length_b   1.000
_cell.length_c   1.000
_cell.angle_alpha   90.00
_cell.angle_beta   90.00
_cell.angle_gamma   90.00
#
_symmetry.space_group_name_H-M   'P 1'
#
loop_
_entity.id
_entity.type
_entity.pdbx_description
1 polymer ?
#
loop_
_entity_poly.entity_id
_entity_poly.type
_entity_poly.pdbx_seq_one_letter_code
_entity_poly.pdbx_strand_id
1 'polypeptide(L)'
;MTALATALGAAVVQAVGTDAWAGFRGRLARLVGLGDSGRERVELERLDRTAAALSEPAGEAGERERQRQQVVWETRVADLMESLPDDQRARFAVECRALLEEAARRAERGGAGGGGGVSGNTFHGPAAVQTGSYNQQHNHFGRGA
;
A
#
# COMPACT_ATOMS: atom_id res chain seq x y z
N MET A 1 -15.21 -6.63 -0.49
CA MET A 1 -14.26 -6.90 0.65
C MET A 1 -12.80 -7.09 0.20
N THR A 2 -12.65 -7.65 -0.99
CA THR A 2 -11.36 -7.94 -1.62
C THR A 2 -10.73 -6.64 -2.10
N ALA A 3 -11.54 -5.68 -2.58
CA ALA A 3 -11.03 -4.40 -3.06
C ALA A 3 -10.31 -3.63 -1.94
N LEU A 4 -10.97 -3.52 -0.78
CA LEU A 4 -10.41 -2.80 0.34
C LEU A 4 -9.11 -3.44 0.85
N ALA A 5 -9.13 -4.77 1.02
CA ALA A 5 -7.93 -5.51 1.40
C ALA A 5 -6.78 -5.31 0.41
N THR A 6 -7.08 -5.40 -0.88
CA THR A 6 -6.15 -5.06 -1.97
C THR A 6 -5.57 -3.67 -1.80
N ALA A 7 -6.44 -2.67 -1.63
CA ALA A 7 -6.00 -1.32 -1.45
C ALA A 7 -5.07 -1.16 -0.23
N LEU A 8 -5.38 -1.82 0.89
CA LEU A 8 -4.58 -1.72 2.09
C LEU A 8 -3.23 -2.40 1.87
N GLY A 9 -3.16 -3.58 1.22
CA GLY A 9 -1.88 -4.16 0.93
C GLY A 9 -1.01 -3.25 0.07
N ALA A 10 -1.57 -2.65 -1.00
CA ALA A 10 -0.88 -1.67 -1.84
C ALA A 10 -0.37 -0.49 -0.98
N ALA A 11 -1.24 0.05 -0.13
CA ALA A 11 -0.89 1.17 0.71
C ALA A 11 0.29 0.88 1.65
N VAL A 12 0.39 -0.35 2.16
CA VAL A 12 1.47 -0.72 3.07
C VAL A 12 2.77 -0.61 2.33
N VAL A 13 2.91 -1.27 1.19
CA VAL A 13 4.16 -1.23 0.43
C VAL A 13 4.49 0.15 -0.11
N GLN A 14 3.50 1.00 -0.39
CA GLN A 14 3.75 2.32 -0.91
C GLN A 14 4.19 3.25 0.20
N ALA A 15 3.72 3.03 1.42
CA ALA A 15 4.03 3.91 2.49
C ALA A 15 5.44 3.63 3.00
N VAL A 16 5.99 2.43 2.80
CA VAL A 16 7.26 2.03 3.37
C VAL A 16 8.30 2.93 2.71
N GLY A 17 9.20 3.48 3.51
CA GLY A 17 10.25 4.34 2.98
C GLY A 17 9.80 5.76 2.72
N THR A 18 8.60 6.12 3.15
CA THR A 18 8.07 7.46 3.01
C THR A 18 8.02 8.04 4.42
N ASP A 19 8.04 9.34 4.52
CA ASP A 19 7.73 10.08 5.75
C ASP A 19 6.36 9.73 6.34
N ALA A 20 5.41 9.24 5.53
CA ALA A 20 4.10 8.82 5.96
C ALA A 20 4.06 7.46 6.68
N TRP A 21 5.17 6.71 6.72
CA TRP A 21 5.15 5.30 7.11
C TRP A 21 4.90 5.23 8.61
N ALA A 22 5.56 6.10 9.42
CA ALA A 22 5.47 6.05 10.86
C ALA A 22 3.96 6.18 11.29
N GLY A 23 3.25 7.19 10.76
CA GLY A 23 1.83 7.38 11.08
C GLY A 23 0.95 6.25 10.57
N PHE A 24 1.14 5.90 9.30
CA PHE A 24 0.40 4.84 8.67
C PHE A 24 0.48 3.49 9.42
N ARG A 25 1.70 3.00 9.66
CA ARG A 25 1.95 1.76 10.38
C ARG A 25 1.31 1.69 11.78
N GLY A 26 1.32 2.79 12.56
CA GLY A 26 0.71 2.82 13.90
C GLY A 26 -0.79 2.60 13.79
N ARG A 27 -1.42 3.42 12.95
CA ARG A 27 -2.86 3.35 12.77
C ARG A 27 -3.32 1.99 12.24
N LEU A 28 -2.60 1.46 11.26
CA LEU A 28 -2.95 0.16 10.71
C LEU A 28 -2.81 -0.94 11.77
N ALA A 29 -1.74 -0.87 12.59
CA ALA A 29 -1.55 -1.85 13.67
C ALA A 29 -2.70 -1.83 14.68
N ARG A 30 -3.17 -0.64 15.04
CA ARG A 30 -4.34 -0.50 15.92
C ARG A 30 -5.58 -1.09 15.29
N LEU A 31 -5.75 -0.85 13.99
CA LEU A 31 -6.93 -1.32 13.34
C LEU A 31 -6.96 -2.83 13.28
N VAL A 32 -5.86 -3.41 12.81
CA VAL A 32 -5.78 -4.87 12.72
C VAL A 32 -5.74 -5.53 14.10
N GLY A 33 -5.22 -4.83 15.11
CA GLY A 33 -5.25 -5.33 16.47
C GLY A 33 -6.61 -5.19 17.13
N LEU A 34 -7.58 -4.51 16.50
CA LEU A 34 -8.90 -4.40 17.05
C LEU A 34 -8.86 -3.83 18.46
N GLY A 35 -7.94 -2.92 18.80
CA GLY A 35 -7.96 -2.30 20.13
C GLY A 35 -7.29 -3.13 21.21
N ASP A 36 -6.96 -4.39 20.93
CA ASP A 36 -6.14 -5.25 21.76
C ASP A 36 -4.66 -4.87 21.73
N SER A 37 -4.13 -4.50 22.89
CA SER A 37 -2.79 -3.92 23.02
C SER A 37 -1.74 -4.98 22.61
N GLY A 38 -1.90 -6.23 23.05
CA GLY A 38 -1.06 -7.35 22.62
C GLY A 38 -1.01 -7.56 21.11
N ARG A 39 -2.18 -7.76 20.51
CA ARG A 39 -2.34 -7.88 19.09
C ARG A 39 -1.79 -6.70 18.30
N GLU A 40 -2.00 -5.50 18.81
CA GLU A 40 -1.46 -4.29 18.21
C GLU A 40 0.06 -4.36 18.14
N ARG A 41 0.72 -4.76 19.24
CA ARG A 41 2.17 -4.82 19.26
C ARG A 41 2.68 -5.84 18.25
N VAL A 42 2.01 -7.00 18.18
CA VAL A 42 2.36 -8.05 17.21
C VAL A 42 2.31 -7.50 15.79
N GLU A 43 1.18 -6.90 15.46
CA GLU A 43 1.00 -6.30 14.15
C GLU A 43 1.99 -5.18 13.85
N LEU A 44 2.39 -4.39 14.84
CA LEU A 44 3.35 -3.33 14.64
C LEU A 44 4.70 -3.97 14.33
N GLU A 45 5.10 -5.04 15.04
CA GLU A 45 6.39 -5.69 14.80
C GLU A 45 6.43 -6.24 13.38
N ARG A 46 5.35 -6.90 12.98
CA ARG A 46 5.21 -7.40 11.62
C ARG A 46 5.37 -6.32 10.57
N LEU A 47 4.72 -5.19 10.77
CA LEU A 47 4.86 -4.10 9.81
C LEU A 47 6.30 -3.59 9.79
N ASP A 48 7.01 -3.57 10.94
CA ASP A 48 8.42 -3.22 10.99
C ASP A 48 9.26 -4.19 10.18
N ARG A 49 8.95 -5.50 10.27
CA ARG A 49 9.66 -6.49 9.48
C ARG A 49 9.45 -6.24 7.99
N THR A 50 8.21 -6.05 7.58
CA THR A 50 7.86 -5.64 6.24
C THR A 50 8.68 -4.47 5.74
N ALA A 51 8.83 -3.42 6.55
CA ALA A 51 9.59 -2.26 6.14
C ALA A 51 11.06 -2.66 5.96
N ALA A 52 11.62 -3.46 6.88
CA ALA A 52 12.99 -3.93 6.79
C ALA A 52 13.23 -4.72 5.48
N ALA A 53 12.35 -5.68 5.19
CA ALA A 53 12.34 -6.47 3.98
C ALA A 53 12.34 -5.66 2.70
N LEU A 54 11.63 -4.55 2.70
CA LEU A 54 11.53 -3.74 1.51
C LEU A 54 12.67 -2.74 1.39
N SER A 55 13.51 -2.55 2.42
CA SER A 55 14.62 -1.61 2.39
C SER A 55 15.84 -2.16 1.64
N GLU A 56 16.02 -3.48 1.58
CA GLU A 56 17.27 -4.12 1.16
C GLU A 56 17.35 -4.50 -0.33
N PRO A 57 16.32 -5.07 -0.97
CA PRO A 57 16.44 -5.44 -2.35
C PRO A 57 16.23 -4.25 -3.31
N ALA A 58 17.12 -4.02 -4.29
CA ALA A 58 16.93 -3.10 -5.42
C ALA A 58 16.59 -3.92 -6.67
N GLY A 59 15.98 -3.29 -7.68
CA GLY A 59 15.82 -3.94 -8.97
C GLY A 59 14.70 -5.02 -8.93
N GLU A 60 14.83 -6.08 -9.73
CA GLU A 60 13.72 -7.05 -9.93
C GLU A 60 13.37 -7.82 -8.63
N ALA A 61 14.39 -8.16 -7.81
CA ALA A 61 14.25 -8.76 -6.48
C ALA A 61 13.41 -7.89 -5.53
N GLY A 62 13.66 -6.58 -5.50
CA GLY A 62 12.83 -5.63 -4.74
C GLY A 62 11.40 -5.59 -5.20
N GLU A 63 11.17 -5.54 -6.53
CA GLU A 63 9.82 -5.53 -7.06
C GLU A 63 9.05 -6.80 -6.67
N ARG A 64 9.68 -7.97 -6.85
CA ARG A 64 9.14 -9.26 -6.40
C ARG A 64 8.78 -9.26 -4.92
N GLU A 65 9.71 -8.83 -4.07
CA GLU A 65 9.46 -8.67 -2.65
C GLU A 65 8.30 -7.73 -2.32
N ARG A 66 8.15 -6.61 -3.06
CA ARG A 66 7.04 -5.69 -2.90
C ARG A 66 5.73 -6.37 -3.23
N GLN A 67 5.67 -7.16 -4.31
CA GLN A 67 4.45 -7.82 -4.70
C GLN A 67 4.07 -8.85 -3.64
N ARG A 68 5.04 -9.67 -3.22
CA ARG A 68 4.89 -10.62 -2.13
C ARG A 68 4.30 -9.98 -0.89
N GLN A 69 4.94 -8.92 -0.43
CA GLN A 69 4.47 -8.25 0.77
C GLN A 69 3.07 -7.66 0.62
N GLN A 70 2.72 -7.17 -0.58
CA GLN A 70 1.37 -6.66 -0.83
C GLN A 70 0.36 -7.79 -0.65
N VAL A 71 0.64 -8.98 -1.21
CA VAL A 71 -0.30 -10.10 -1.16
C VAL A 71 -0.48 -10.53 0.30
N VAL A 72 0.63 -10.68 1.04
CA VAL A 72 0.63 -10.97 2.47
C VAL A 72 -0.34 -10.09 3.24
N TRP A 73 -0.20 -8.78 3.07
CA TRP A 73 -1.04 -7.88 3.84
C TRP A 73 -2.49 -7.90 3.32
N GLU A 74 -2.68 -8.11 2.01
CA GLU A 74 -4.02 -8.19 1.43
C GLU A 74 -4.76 -9.37 2.08
N THR A 75 -4.15 -10.55 2.07
CA THR A 75 -4.67 -11.77 2.68
C THR A 75 -5.01 -11.57 4.14
N ARG A 76 -4.05 -11.04 4.89
CA ARG A 76 -4.27 -10.77 6.31
C ARG A 76 -5.49 -9.93 6.58
N VAL A 77 -5.61 -8.82 5.85
CA VAL A 77 -6.73 -7.92 6.11
C VAL A 77 -8.02 -8.64 5.70
N ALA A 78 -8.00 -9.37 4.58
CA ALA A 78 -9.17 -10.09 4.10
C ALA A 78 -9.62 -11.11 5.17
N ASP A 79 -8.70 -11.92 5.66
CA ASP A 79 -8.89 -12.87 6.74
C ASP A 79 -9.52 -12.24 7.97
N LEU A 80 -8.94 -11.15 8.44
CA LEU A 80 -9.51 -10.43 9.54
C LEU A 80 -10.94 -9.97 9.29
N MET A 81 -11.21 -9.38 8.13
CA MET A 81 -12.55 -8.90 7.84
C MET A 81 -13.52 -10.09 7.85
N GLU A 82 -13.14 -11.26 7.32
CA GLU A 82 -13.95 -12.47 7.28
C GLU A 82 -14.25 -13.00 8.67
N SER A 83 -13.32 -12.85 9.60
CA SER A 83 -13.52 -13.28 10.96
C SER A 83 -14.39 -12.38 11.81
N LEU A 84 -14.71 -11.17 11.36
CA LEU A 84 -15.32 -10.18 12.20
C LEU A 84 -16.83 -10.34 12.07
N PRO A 85 -17.58 -9.97 13.12
CA PRO A 85 -19.04 -9.91 12.98
C PRO A 85 -19.46 -8.78 12.01
N ASP A 86 -20.64 -8.83 11.39
CA ASP A 86 -21.12 -7.87 10.36
C ASP A 86 -21.00 -6.41 10.82
N ASP A 87 -21.49 -6.10 12.01
CA ASP A 87 -21.37 -4.78 12.64
C ASP A 87 -19.91 -4.29 12.77
N GLN A 88 -19.03 -5.16 13.27
CA GLN A 88 -17.62 -4.82 13.41
C GLN A 88 -16.90 -4.76 12.07
N ARG A 89 -17.31 -5.56 11.08
CA ARG A 89 -16.71 -5.55 9.76
C ARG A 89 -17.02 -4.21 9.10
N ALA A 90 -18.27 -3.72 9.12
CA ALA A 90 -18.66 -2.43 8.62
C ALA A 90 -17.82 -1.30 9.22
N ARG A 91 -17.72 -1.29 10.55
CA ARG A 91 -16.89 -0.32 11.26
C ARG A 91 -15.43 -0.38 10.83
N PHE A 92 -14.92 -1.60 10.68
CA PHE A 92 -13.54 -1.81 10.30
C PHE A 92 -13.33 -1.27 8.89
N ALA A 93 -14.25 -1.58 7.96
CA ALA A 93 -14.21 -1.08 6.61
C ALA A 93 -14.12 0.46 6.56
N VAL A 94 -15.03 1.15 7.26
CA VAL A 94 -15.02 2.61 7.40
C VAL A 94 -13.65 3.13 7.84
N GLU A 95 -13.10 2.55 8.90
CA GLU A 95 -11.83 3.01 9.39
C GLU A 95 -10.68 2.76 8.38
N CYS A 96 -10.66 1.61 7.71
CA CYS A 96 -9.71 1.35 6.64
C CYS A 96 -9.82 2.36 5.50
N ARG A 97 -11.04 2.73 5.06
CA ARG A 97 -11.22 3.70 3.98
C ARG A 97 -10.66 5.05 4.44
N ALA A 98 -10.98 5.49 5.65
CA ALA A 98 -10.41 6.68 6.23
C ALA A 98 -8.90 6.68 6.20
N LEU A 99 -8.31 5.58 6.65
CA LEU A 99 -6.87 5.43 6.62
C LEU A 99 -6.31 5.61 5.20
N LEU A 100 -6.85 4.90 4.21
CA LEU A 100 -6.47 5.03 2.81
C LEU A 100 -6.58 6.46 2.25
N GLU A 101 -7.71 7.11 2.49
CA GLU A 101 -7.88 8.50 2.15
C GLU A 101 -6.80 9.40 2.72
N GLU A 102 -6.49 9.23 3.99
CA GLU A 102 -5.42 9.99 4.57
C GLU A 102 -4.06 9.70 3.92
N ALA A 103 -3.77 8.44 3.63
CA ALA A 103 -2.52 8.08 2.98
C ALA A 103 -2.45 8.76 1.61
N ALA A 104 -3.53 8.70 0.82
CA ALA A 104 -3.70 9.40 -0.44
C ALA A 104 -3.43 10.89 -0.37
N ARG A 105 -4.03 11.55 0.63
CA ARG A 105 -3.85 12.98 0.79
C ARG A 105 -2.39 13.33 1.08
N ARG A 106 -1.73 12.53 1.92
CA ARG A 106 -0.34 12.78 2.30
C ARG A 106 0.57 12.55 1.10
N ALA A 107 0.31 11.50 0.32
CA ALA A 107 0.93 11.31 -0.97
C ALA A 107 0.83 12.53 -1.89
N GLU A 108 -0.34 13.15 -1.97
CA GLU A 108 -0.57 14.34 -2.77
C GLU A 108 0.16 15.61 -2.27
N ARG A 109 0.29 15.77 -0.94
CA ARG A 109 0.93 16.94 -0.34
C ARG A 109 2.45 16.80 -0.32
N GLY A 110 3.01 15.58 -0.35
CA GLY A 110 4.42 15.38 -0.40
C GLY A 110 5.00 15.52 -1.79
N GLY A 111 4.30 16.04 -2.85
CA GLY A 111 4.88 16.57 -4.10
C GLY A 111 6.30 16.04 -4.33
N ALA A 112 6.44 15.04 -5.23
CA ALA A 112 7.54 14.94 -6.20
C ALA A 112 8.95 14.56 -5.68
N GLY A 113 9.15 13.64 -4.73
CA GLY A 113 10.50 13.16 -4.52
C GLY A 113 10.43 11.79 -3.87
N GLY A 114 10.10 10.75 -4.63
CA GLY A 114 10.63 9.42 -4.37
C GLY A 114 9.49 8.43 -4.58
N GLY A 115 9.25 8.10 -5.86
CA GLY A 115 8.65 6.87 -6.37
C GLY A 115 7.11 7.00 -6.44
N GLY A 116 6.55 7.91 -7.29
CA GLY A 116 5.06 8.09 -7.57
C GLY A 116 4.51 6.86 -8.34
N GLY A 117 3.92 5.82 -7.79
CA GLY A 117 3.39 4.72 -8.61
C GLY A 117 2.05 5.34 -8.95
N VAL A 118 1.47 4.89 -10.04
CA VAL A 118 0.07 5.17 -10.37
C VAL A 118 -0.73 4.12 -9.59
N SER A 119 -1.68 4.50 -8.73
CA SER A 119 -2.67 3.58 -8.15
C SER A 119 -4.10 4.02 -8.47
N GLY A 120 -4.99 3.09 -8.91
CA GLY A 120 -6.41 3.34 -9.14
C GLY A 120 -6.76 4.03 -10.45
N ASN A 121 -6.02 3.81 -11.54
CA ASN A 121 -6.27 4.57 -12.77
C ASN A 121 -6.91 3.68 -13.84
N THR A 122 -7.87 4.20 -14.61
CA THR A 122 -8.36 3.66 -15.89
C THR A 122 -7.83 4.52 -17.07
N PHE A 123 -7.03 3.97 -18.00
CA PHE A 123 -6.53 4.67 -19.21
C PHE A 123 -7.46 4.31 -20.39
N HIS A 124 -8.08 5.29 -21.05
CA HIS A 124 -8.78 5.12 -22.32
C HIS A 124 -7.77 5.51 -23.40
N GLY A 125 -6.98 4.56 -23.93
CA GLY A 125 -5.96 4.75 -24.95
C GLY A 125 -4.53 4.42 -24.51
N PRO A 126 -3.54 4.45 -25.44
CA PRO A 126 -2.18 4.09 -25.07
C PRO A 126 -1.63 5.04 -24.01
N ALA A 127 -1.08 4.50 -22.91
CA ALA A 127 -0.54 5.30 -21.84
C ALA A 127 0.84 4.80 -21.45
N ALA A 128 1.77 5.72 -21.30
CA ALA A 128 3.04 5.38 -20.76
C ALA A 128 3.26 6.07 -19.43
N VAL A 129 3.53 5.30 -18.37
CA VAL A 129 3.73 5.88 -17.06
C VAL A 129 5.11 5.50 -16.61
N GLN A 130 5.87 6.50 -16.21
CA GLN A 130 7.09 6.21 -15.56
C GLN A 130 7.35 7.00 -14.30
N THR A 131 7.95 6.35 -13.29
CA THR A 131 8.21 6.98 -11.99
C THR A 131 9.62 6.67 -11.48
N GLY A 132 10.32 7.62 -10.82
CA GLY A 132 11.72 7.44 -10.35
C GLY A 132 12.76 8.34 -11.05
N SER A 133 14.07 8.30 -10.70
CA SER A 133 15.17 9.17 -11.24
C SER A 133 15.93 8.45 -12.40
N TYR A 134 16.48 9.17 -13.42
CA TYR A 134 17.21 8.61 -14.60
C TYR A 134 16.35 7.90 -15.60
N ASN A 135 15.14 8.38 -15.84
CA ASN A 135 14.60 7.50 -16.93
C ASN A 135 14.63 8.15 -18.24
N GLN A 136 14.73 7.23 -19.16
CA GLN A 136 14.62 7.54 -20.54
C GLN A 136 13.52 6.75 -21.20
N GLN A 137 12.42 7.36 -21.67
CA GLN A 137 11.37 6.65 -22.37
C GLN A 137 11.34 7.10 -23.85
N HIS A 138 11.43 6.17 -24.78
CA HIS A 138 11.09 6.39 -26.18
C HIS A 138 9.73 5.78 -26.45
N ASN A 139 8.66 6.58 -26.59
CA ASN A 139 7.33 6.08 -26.82
C ASN A 139 6.89 6.42 -28.26
N HIS A 140 6.42 5.42 -29.01
CA HIS A 140 5.80 5.61 -30.30
C HIS A 140 4.37 5.12 -30.20
N PHE A 141 3.39 6.01 -30.24
CA PHE A 141 1.99 5.66 -30.33
C PHE A 141 1.54 5.99 -31.76
N GLY A 142 1.18 4.98 -32.56
CA GLY A 142 0.73 5.09 -33.97
C GLY A 142 1.48 4.09 -34.89
N ARG A 143 1.04 3.84 -36.16
CA ARG A 143 1.81 3.05 -37.18
C ARG A 143 3.04 3.90 -37.66
N GLY A 144 4.25 3.54 -37.18
CA GLY A 144 5.63 3.79 -37.61
C GLY A 144 5.77 4.59 -38.91
N ALA A 145 6.29 5.82 -38.95
CA ALA A 145 6.99 6.27 -40.16
C ALA A 145 8.41 5.75 -40.15
#